data_AF-A0A1G5KXY7-F1
#
_entry.id   AF-A0A1G5KXY7-F1
#
_cell.length_a   1.000
_cell.length_b   1.000
_cell.length_c   1.000
_cell.angle_alpha   90.00
_cell.angle_beta   90.00
_cell.angle_gamma   90.00
#
_symmetry.space_group_name_H-M   'P 1'
#
loop_
_entity.id
_entity.type
_entity.pdbx_description
1 polymer ?
#
loop_
_entity_poly.entity_id
_entity_poly.type
_entity_poly.pdbx_seq_one_letter_code
_entity_poly.pdbx_strand_id
1 'polypeptide(L)'
;MKRRFRCPVEAKKEYVVEVLSGLRTEVVARKYGMSPKTLTTWVRQYEDEVGELVAKKQKETQQIQQDAANYQELQEKYDEALKLLGAKELENQI
;
A
#
# COMPACT_ATOMS: atom_id res chain seq x y z
N MET A 1 -42.11 -2.76 -1.61
CA MET A 1 -41.10 -2.06 -0.78
C MET A 1 -39.72 -2.31 -1.39
N LYS A 2 -38.93 -1.27 -1.69
CA LYS A 2 -37.52 -1.47 -2.07
C LYS A 2 -36.75 -1.91 -0.82
N ARG A 3 -36.07 -3.05 -0.87
CA ARG A 3 -35.21 -3.51 0.24
C ARG A 3 -34.17 -2.42 0.47
N ARG A 4 -34.11 -1.85 1.68
CA ARG A 4 -33.03 -0.92 2.03
C ARG A 4 -31.73 -1.71 1.95
N PHE A 5 -30.73 -1.19 1.25
CA PHE A 5 -29.39 -1.77 1.23
C PHE A 5 -28.87 -1.79 2.67
N ARG A 6 -28.87 -2.97 3.30
CA ARG A 6 -28.42 -3.16 4.68
C ARG A 6 -26.96 -3.60 4.63
N CYS A 7 -26.06 -2.62 4.62
CA CYS A 7 -24.64 -2.86 4.76
C CYS A 7 -24.24 -2.86 6.24
N PRO A 8 -23.58 -3.93 6.74
CA PRO A 8 -22.93 -3.91 8.05
C PRO A 8 -21.96 -2.74 8.18
N VAL A 9 -21.77 -2.24 9.40
CA VAL A 9 -20.87 -1.09 9.65
C VAL A 9 -19.43 -1.43 9.27
N GLU A 10 -19.00 -2.66 9.53
CA GLU A 10 -17.67 -3.17 9.15
C GLU A 10 -17.42 -3.08 7.65
N ALA A 11 -18.35 -3.58 6.83
CA ALA A 11 -18.24 -3.51 5.38
C ALA A 11 -18.22 -2.07 4.85
N LYS A 12 -18.93 -1.13 5.50
CA LYS A 12 -18.82 0.31 5.13
C LYS A 12 -17.41 0.83 5.37
N LYS A 13 -16.79 0.46 6.49
CA LYS A 13 -15.41 0.87 6.81
C LYS A 13 -14.43 0.30 5.81
N GLU A 14 -14.58 -0.96 5.39
CA GLU A 14 -13.76 -1.57 4.33
C GLU A 14 -13.83 -0.79 3.01
N TYR A 15 -15.02 -0.36 2.60
CA TYR A 15 -15.16 0.43 1.36
C TYR A 15 -14.50 1.80 1.49
N VAL A 16 -14.56 2.41 2.67
CA VAL A 16 -13.88 3.67 2.97
C VAL A 16 -12.37 3.47 2.97
N VAL A 17 -11.86 2.36 3.51
CA VAL A 17 -10.43 1.98 3.41
C VAL A 17 -9.98 1.92 1.96
N GLU A 18 -10.75 1.28 1.08
CA GLU A 18 -10.41 1.19 -0.35
C GLU A 18 -10.33 2.58 -1.02
N VAL A 19 -11.23 3.50 -0.66
CA VAL A 19 -11.20 4.86 -1.21
C VAL A 19 -9.99 5.64 -0.66
N LEU A 20 -9.75 5.57 0.65
CA LEU A 20 -8.62 6.26 1.29
C LEU A 20 -7.26 5.65 0.91
N SER A 21 -7.24 4.38 0.47
CA SER A 21 -6.02 3.75 -0.05
C SER A 21 -5.60 4.30 -1.42
N GLY A 22 -6.44 5.14 -2.05
CA GLY A 22 -6.16 5.83 -3.32
C GLY A 22 -7.05 5.39 -4.48
N LEU A 23 -8.02 4.50 -4.27
CA LEU A 23 -8.96 4.11 -5.32
C LEU A 23 -10.03 5.18 -5.54
N ARG A 24 -10.41 5.37 -6.81
CA ARG A 24 -11.51 6.29 -7.16
C ARG A 24 -12.84 5.81 -6.57
N THR A 25 -13.56 6.73 -5.95
CA THR A 25 -14.87 6.49 -5.33
C THR A 25 -15.87 5.85 -6.30
N GLU A 26 -15.86 6.23 -7.58
CA GLU A 26 -16.79 5.64 -8.56
C GLU A 26 -16.49 4.17 -8.84
N VAL A 27 -15.22 3.77 -8.83
CA VAL A 27 -14.79 2.40 -9.10
C VAL A 27 -15.21 1.49 -7.95
N VAL A 28 -14.93 1.91 -6.72
CA VAL A 28 -15.32 1.19 -5.50
C VAL A 28 -16.84 1.09 -5.41
N ALA A 29 -17.56 2.19 -5.67
CA ALA A 29 -19.01 2.19 -5.63
C ALA A 29 -19.63 1.23 -6.67
N ARG A 30 -19.09 1.18 -7.89
CA ARG A 30 -19.53 0.22 -8.92
C ARG A 30 -19.24 -1.23 -8.54
N LYS A 31 -18.05 -1.50 -7.99
CA LYS A 31 -17.63 -2.83 -7.51
C LYS A 31 -18.62 -3.40 -6.50
N TYR A 32 -19.12 -2.56 -5.60
CA TYR A 32 -20.06 -2.95 -4.54
C TYR A 32 -21.53 -2.65 -4.85
N GLY A 33 -21.85 -2.27 -6.09
CA GLY A 33 -23.24 -2.05 -6.54
C GLY A 33 -23.96 -0.90 -5.82
N MET A 34 -23.23 0.13 -5.41
CA MET A 34 -23.79 1.30 -4.71
C MET A 34 -23.60 2.60 -5.49
N SER A 35 -24.35 3.62 -5.10
CA SER A 35 -24.18 4.95 -5.66
C SER A 35 -22.87 5.59 -5.16
N PRO A 36 -22.06 6.21 -6.04
CA PRO A 36 -20.87 6.95 -5.63
C PRO A 36 -21.17 8.00 -4.57
N LYS A 37 -22.34 8.68 -4.65
CA LYS A 37 -22.76 9.67 -3.64
C LYS A 37 -22.88 9.07 -2.24
N THR A 38 -23.40 7.84 -2.14
CA THR A 38 -23.53 7.14 -0.87
C THR A 38 -22.16 6.83 -0.28
N LEU A 39 -21.22 6.37 -1.13
CA LEU A 39 -19.86 6.09 -0.69
C LEU A 39 -19.13 7.37 -0.27
N THR A 40 -19.29 8.49 -0.99
CA THR A 40 -18.73 9.78 -0.58
C THR A 40 -19.25 10.23 0.80
N THR A 41 -20.54 10.02 1.09
CA THR A 41 -21.07 10.31 2.42
C THR A 41 -20.43 9.44 3.50
N TRP A 42 -20.21 8.15 3.23
CA TRP A 42 -19.56 7.26 4.20
C TRP A 42 -18.08 7.60 4.41
N VAL A 43 -17.37 8.00 3.35
CA VAL A 43 -15.99 8.48 3.48
C VAL A 43 -15.96 9.62 4.49
N ARG A 44 -16.75 10.68 4.30
CA ARG A 44 -16.80 11.80 5.25
C ARG A 44 -17.21 11.43 6.69
N GLN A 45 -17.98 10.35 6.86
CA GLN A 45 -18.44 9.90 8.18
C GLN A 45 -17.41 9.05 8.92
N TYR A 46 -16.63 8.26 8.19
CA TYR A 46 -15.69 7.29 8.75
C TYR A 46 -14.22 7.66 8.48
N GLU A 47 -13.95 8.79 7.82
CA GLU A 47 -12.61 9.28 7.50
C GLU A 47 -11.78 9.50 8.77
N ASP A 48 -12.37 10.07 9.82
CA ASP A 48 -11.63 10.26 11.09
C ASP A 48 -11.35 8.93 11.79
N GLU A 49 -12.31 7.99 11.79
CA GLU A 49 -12.17 6.69 12.45
C GLU A 49 -11.18 5.75 11.74
N VAL A 50 -11.11 5.84 10.41
CA VAL A 50 -10.40 4.87 9.56
C VAL A 50 -9.15 5.48 8.93
N GLY A 51 -9.13 6.79 8.72
CA GLY A 51 -8.04 7.52 8.07
C GLY A 51 -6.72 7.41 8.81
N GLU A 52 -6.73 7.43 10.16
CA GLU A 52 -5.49 7.26 10.92
C GLU A 52 -4.90 5.84 10.74
N LEU A 53 -5.75 4.81 10.68
CA LEU A 53 -5.32 3.43 10.47
C LEU A 53 -4.80 3.19 9.04
N VAL A 54 -5.45 3.78 8.05
CA VAL A 54 -5.03 3.67 6.64
C VAL A 54 -3.73 4.42 6.40
N ALA A 55 -3.58 5.63 6.96
CA ALA A 55 -2.36 6.41 6.84
C ALA A 55 -1.15 5.71 7.48
N LYS A 56 -1.34 5.03 8.62
CA LYS A 56 -0.27 4.20 9.24
C LYS A 56 0.13 3.05 8.32
N LYS A 57 -0.84 2.28 7.81
CA LYS A 57 -0.57 1.16 6.90
C LYS A 57 0.12 1.59 5.61
N GLN A 58 -0.29 2.72 5.03
CA GLN A 58 0.36 3.27 3.83
C GLN A 58 1.82 3.63 4.09
N LYS A 59 2.12 4.30 5.21
CA LYS A 59 3.49 4.62 5.61
C LYS A 59 4.33 3.36 5.82
N GLU A 60 3.78 2.35 6.48
CA GLU A 60 4.45 1.05 6.67
C GLU A 60 4.79 0.40 5.33
N THR A 61 3.85 0.35 4.38
CA THR A 61 4.14 -0.18 3.03
C THR A 61 5.23 0.61 2.29
N GLN A 62 5.26 1.93 2.43
CA GLN A 62 6.31 2.75 1.82
C GLN A 62 7.67 2.48 2.43
N GLN A 63 7.74 2.32 3.75
CA GLN A 63 8.99 1.97 4.45
C GLN A 63 9.51 0.60 3.99
N ILE A 64 8.64 -0.42 3.91
CA ILE A 64 9.02 -1.75 3.44
C ILE A 64 9.58 -1.70 2.00
N GLN A 65 8.98 -0.89 1.12
CA GLN A 65 9.48 -0.71 -0.24
C GLN A 65 10.85 -0.03 -0.29
N GLN A 66 11.07 0.98 0.55
CA GLN A 66 12.37 1.65 0.66
C GLN A 66 13.44 0.70 1.20
N ASP A 67 13.13 -0.07 2.24
CA ASP A 67 14.05 -1.05 2.81
C ASP A 67 14.43 -2.15 1.81
N ALA A 68 13.46 -2.61 1.01
CA ALA A 68 13.72 -3.57 -0.06
C ALA A 68 14.65 -3.01 -1.15
N ALA A 69 14.47 -1.75 -1.55
CA ALA A 69 15.36 -1.08 -2.52
C ALA A 69 16.78 -0.93 -1.95
N ASN A 70 16.89 -0.47 -0.70
CA ASN A 70 18.18 -0.34 -0.02
C ASN A 70 18.92 -1.69 0.09
N TYR A 71 18.18 -2.78 0.33
CA TYR A 71 18.74 -4.12 0.39
C TYR A 71 19.33 -4.56 -0.95
N GLN A 72 18.64 -4.29 -2.06
CA GLN A 72 19.14 -4.59 -3.40
C GLN A 72 20.42 -3.82 -3.71
N GLU A 73 20.45 -2.51 -3.44
CA GLU A 73 21.66 -1.70 -3.63
C GLU A 73 22.83 -2.20 -2.78
N LEU A 74 22.57 -2.63 -1.54
CA LEU A 74 23.60 -3.16 -0.66
C LEU A 74 24.17 -4.48 -1.20
N GLN A 75 23.31 -5.34 -1.75
CA GLN A 75 23.71 -6.60 -2.35
C GLN A 75 24.57 -6.38 -3.60
N GLU A 76 24.21 -5.44 -4.47
CA GLU A 76 25.02 -5.09 -5.66
C GLU A 76 26.41 -4.59 -5.26
N LYS A 77 26.50 -3.69 -4.28
CA LYS A 77 27.80 -3.19 -3.77
C LYS A 77 28.66 -4.30 -3.17
N TYR A 78 28.04 -5.26 -2.50
CA TYR A 78 28.75 -6.41 -1.95
C TYR A 78 29.32 -7.31 -3.06
N ASP A 79 28.52 -7.62 -4.07
CA ASP A 79 28.94 -8.43 -5.21
C ASP A 79 30.07 -7.75 -6.02
N GLU A 80 30.00 -6.42 -6.19
CA GLU A 80 31.08 -5.63 -6.79
C GLU A 80 32.36 -5.70 -5.96
N ALA A 81 32.26 -5.56 -4.64
CA ALA A 81 33.41 -5.65 -3.75
C ALA A 81 34.06 -7.04 -3.80
N LEU A 82 33.27 -8.12 -3.85
CA LEU A 82 33.77 -9.49 -4.00
C LEU A 82 34.52 -9.69 -5.33
N LYS A 83 33.99 -9.17 -6.43
CA LYS A 83 34.67 -9.23 -7.74
C LYS A 83 36.02 -8.50 -7.70
N LEU A 84 36.05 -7.30 -7.10
CA LEU A 84 37.29 -6.53 -6.95
C LEU A 84 38.31 -7.23 -6.05
N LEU A 85 37.84 -7.89 -4.98
CA LEU A 85 38.70 -8.66 -4.09
C LEU A 85 39.35 -9.84 -4.82
N GLY A 86 38.54 -10.62 -5.55
CA GLY A 86 39.04 -11.75 -6.33
C GLY A 86 40.03 -11.33 -7.43
N ALA A 87 39.82 -10.19 -8.08
CA ALA A 87 40.77 -9.63 -9.04
C ALA A 87 42.13 -9.31 -8.39
N LYS A 88 42.12 -8.72 -7.19
CA LYS A 88 43.35 -8.42 -6.44
C LYS A 88 44.08 -9.66 -5.94
N GLU A 89 43.35 -10.70 -5.56
CA GLU A 89 43.96 -11.97 -5.15
C GLU A 89 44.69 -12.65 -6.31
N LEU A 90 44.15 -12.57 -7.54
CA LEU A 90 44.81 -13.09 -8.75
C LEU A 90 46.08 -12.31 -9.11
N GLU A 91 46.08 -10.98 -8.97
CA GLU A 91 47.26 -10.15 -9.22
C GLU A 91 48.42 -10.47 -8.26
N ASN A 92 48.13 -10.83 -7.00
CA ASN A 92 49.14 -11.18 -6.00
C ASN A 92 49.72 -12.60 -6.16
N GLN A 93 49.15 -13.43 -7.04
CA GLN A 93 49.59 -14.80 -7.31
C GLN A 93 50.50 -14.93 -8.55
N ILE A 94 50.75 -13.83 -9.26
CA ILE A 94 51.65 -13.73 -10.43
C ILE A 94 52.99 -13.12 -9.99
#